data_AF-A0A0Q6L991-F1
#
_entry.id   AF-A0A0Q6L991-F1
#
_cell.length_a   1.000
_cell.length_b   1.000
_cell.length_c   1.000
_cell.angle_alpha   90.00
_cell.angle_beta   90.00
_cell.angle_gamma   90.00
#
_symmetry.space_group_name_H-M   'P 1'
#
loop_
_entity.id
_entity.type
_entity.pdbx_description
1 polymer ?
#
loop_
_entity_poly.entity_id
_entity_poly.type
_entity_poly.pdbx_seq_one_letter_code
_entity_poly.pdbx_strand_id
1 'polypeptide(L)' 'MTKSAIGLLVLGCMAGCANYEVPKAWEKGNLAKPEMTMGGDALEQRFEQHIYTSKENASGGYGVGGGGCGCN' A
#
# COMPACT_ATOMS: atom_id res chain seq x y z
N MET A 1 45.95 3.89 -4.60
CA MET A 1 45.14 3.28 -5.68
C MET A 1 43.97 2.48 -5.12
N THR A 2 44.18 1.33 -4.46
CA THR A 2 43.10 0.45 -3.93
C THR A 2 41.99 1.17 -3.15
N LYS A 3 42.34 2.01 -2.15
CA LYS A 3 41.36 2.78 -1.36
C LYS A 3 40.44 3.67 -2.22
N SER A 4 40.97 4.28 -3.28
CA SER A 4 40.21 5.14 -4.20
C SER A 4 39.24 4.33 -5.07
N ALA A 5 39.63 3.13 -5.49
CA ALA A 5 38.76 2.23 -6.26
C ALA A 5 37.54 1.75 -5.44
N ILE A 6 37.75 1.46 -4.14
CA ILE A 6 36.65 1.12 -3.21
C ILE A 6 35.68 2.30 -3.06
N GLY A 7 36.19 3.53 -2.89
CA GLY A 7 35.34 4.72 -2.80
C GLY A 7 34.51 4.97 -4.07
N LEU A 8 35.09 4.75 -5.25
CA LEU A 8 34.39 4.91 -6.53
C LEU A 8 33.27 3.87 -6.72
N LEU A 9 33.52 2.62 -6.30
CA LEU A 9 32.53 1.54 -6.33
C LEU A 9 31.31 1.86 -5.46
N VAL A 10 31.52 2.37 -4.23
CA VAL A 10 30.45 2.72 -3.29
C VAL A 10 29.57 3.85 -3.83
N LEU A 11 30.14 4.87 -4.48
CA LEU A 11 29.36 5.92 -5.14
C LEU A 11 28.49 5.34 -6.28
N GLY A 12 29.04 4.43 -7.09
CA GLY A 12 28.31 3.80 -8.19
C GLY A 12 27.04 3.07 -7.73
N CYS A 13 27.10 2.38 -6.60
CA CYS A 13 25.95 1.65 -6.03
C CYS A 13 24.76 2.56 -5.65
N MET A 14 24.97 3.85 -5.38
CA MET A 14 23.88 4.76 -5.01
C MET A 14 23.22 5.50 -6.18
N ALA A 15 23.76 5.39 -7.40
CA ALA A 15 23.21 6.04 -8.58
C ALA A 15 21.87 5.42 -9.08
N GLY A 16 21.53 4.21 -8.63
CA GLY A 16 20.32 3.49 -9.08
C GLY A 16 19.02 4.24 -8.83
N CYS A 17 18.88 4.88 -7.66
CA CYS A 17 17.64 5.56 -7.25
C CYS A 17 17.37 6.88 -8.01
N ALA A 18 18.37 7.43 -8.72
CA ALA A 18 18.24 8.70 -9.45
C ALA A 18 17.64 8.55 -10.85
N ASN A 19 17.58 7.33 -11.39
CA ASN A 19 17.19 7.05 -12.78
C ASN A 19 15.74 6.54 -12.90
N TYR A 20 14.85 7.00 -12.02
CA TYR A 20 13.42 6.67 -12.06
C TYR A 20 12.66 7.68 -12.94
N GLU A 21 12.37 7.31 -14.19
CA GLU A 21 11.42 8.05 -15.02
C GLU A 21 10.00 7.84 -14.47
N VAL A 22 9.32 8.94 -14.10
CA VAL A 22 7.95 8.88 -13.57
C VAL A 22 7.00 8.42 -14.69
N PRO A 23 6.22 7.34 -14.51
CA PRO A 23 5.34 6.83 -15.56
C PRO A 23 4.34 7.87 -16.07
N LYS A 24 4.20 7.91 -17.39
CA LYS A 24 3.37 8.86 -18.11
C LYS A 24 1.90 8.54 -17.87
N ALA A 25 1.02 9.56 -17.93
CA ALA A 25 -0.36 9.42 -17.46
C ALA A 25 -1.16 8.26 -18.09
N TRP A 26 -0.86 7.91 -19.35
CA TRP A 26 -1.45 6.79 -20.10
C TRP A 26 -0.85 5.42 -19.76
N GLU A 27 0.40 5.35 -19.30
CA GLU A 27 1.08 4.09 -18.90
C GLU A 27 0.43 3.48 -17.63
N LYS A 28 -0.30 4.31 -16.86
CA LYS A 28 -1.09 3.91 -15.69
C LYS A 28 -2.05 2.74 -15.99
N GLY A 29 -2.62 2.66 -17.19
CA GLY A 29 -3.55 1.57 -17.57
C GLY A 29 -2.92 0.17 -17.52
N ASN A 30 -1.60 0.07 -17.69
CA ASN A 30 -0.86 -1.20 -17.61
C ASN A 30 -0.24 -1.44 -16.22
N LEU A 31 0.00 -0.36 -15.45
CA LEU A 31 0.78 -0.37 -14.21
C LEU A 31 -0.08 -0.36 -12.94
N ALA A 32 -1.31 0.18 -12.99
CA ALA A 32 -2.24 0.28 -11.86
C ALA A 32 -3.46 -0.60 -12.12
N LYS A 33 -3.29 -1.92 -11.97
CA LYS A 33 -4.37 -2.90 -12.18
C LYS A 33 -5.44 -2.80 -11.08
N PRO A 34 -6.71 -3.17 -11.36
CA PRO A 34 -7.76 -3.22 -10.34
C PRO A 34 -7.39 -4.03 -9.09
N GLU A 35 -6.71 -5.17 -9.27
CA GLU A 35 -6.25 -6.04 -8.17
C GLU A 35 -5.18 -5.41 -7.26
N MET A 36 -4.61 -4.27 -7.66
CA MET A 36 -3.63 -3.51 -6.87
C MET A 36 -4.28 -2.36 -6.07
N THR A 37 -5.60 -2.24 -6.09
CA THR A 37 -6.33 -1.24 -5.30
C THR A 37 -6.45 -1.63 -3.83
N MET A 38 -6.37 -0.65 -2.94
CA MET A 38 -6.57 -0.88 -1.50
C MET A 38 -8.02 -1.31 -1.23
N GLY A 39 -8.16 -2.40 -0.48
CA GLY A 39 -9.44 -3.08 -0.21
C GLY A 39 -9.55 -4.43 -0.93
N GLY A 40 -9.01 -4.59 -2.13
CA GLY A 40 -9.20 -5.84 -2.89
C GLY A 40 -10.66 -6.05 -3.29
N ASP A 41 -11.16 -7.29 -3.19
CA ASP A 41 -12.52 -7.62 -3.62
C ASP A 41 -13.62 -7.06 -2.70
N ALA A 42 -14.70 -6.56 -3.31
CA ALA A 42 -15.78 -5.86 -2.61
C ALA A 42 -16.71 -6.79 -1.81
N LEU A 43 -16.73 -8.11 -2.09
CA LEU A 43 -17.45 -9.09 -1.29
C LEU A 43 -16.58 -9.57 -0.11
N GLU A 44 -15.29 -9.79 -0.33
CA GLU A 44 -14.32 -10.11 0.72
C GLU A 44 -14.28 -8.99 1.79
N GLN A 45 -14.18 -7.73 1.38
CA GLN A 45 -14.30 -6.54 2.26
C GLN A 45 -15.57 -6.53 3.12
N ARG A 46 -16.69 -7.06 2.62
CA ARG A 46 -17.96 -7.12 3.38
C ARG A 46 -17.93 -8.25 4.41
N PHE A 47 -17.37 -9.40 4.06
CA PHE A 47 -17.19 -10.50 5.02
C PHE A 47 -16.20 -10.15 6.13
N GLU A 48 -15.06 -9.55 5.80
CA GLU A 48 -14.12 -9.05 6.82
C GLU A 48 -14.79 -8.05 7.77
N GLN A 49 -15.45 -7.02 7.22
CA GLN A 49 -16.12 -6.02 8.05
C GLN A 49 -17.17 -6.65 8.98
N HIS A 50 -17.97 -7.61 8.48
CA HIS A 50 -18.93 -8.36 9.32
C HIS A 50 -18.24 -9.15 10.43
N ILE A 51 -17.10 -9.79 10.17
CA ILE A 51 -16.34 -10.56 11.16
C ILE A 51 -15.77 -9.64 12.24
N TYR A 52 -15.17 -8.50 11.87
CA TYR A 52 -14.65 -7.53 12.83
C TYR A 52 -15.76 -6.85 13.65
N THR A 53 -16.83 -6.36 13.00
CA THR A 53 -18.03 -5.83 13.66
C THR A 53 -18.59 -6.80 14.72
N SER A 54 -18.67 -8.09 14.40
CA SER A 54 -19.19 -9.13 15.30
C SER A 54 -18.27 -9.47 16.47
N LYS A 55 -16.94 -9.35 16.29
CA LYS A 55 -15.95 -9.66 17.33
C LYS A 55 -15.76 -8.51 18.33
N GLU A 56 -15.62 -7.29 17.82
CA GLU A 56 -15.32 -6.11 18.65
C GLU A 56 -16.58 -5.47 19.26
N ASN A 57 -17.76 -6.04 18.99
CA ASN A 57 -19.08 -5.46 19.33
C ASN A 57 -19.17 -3.97 18.95
N ALA A 58 -18.72 -3.67 17.73
CA ALA A 58 -18.58 -2.29 17.21
C ALA A 58 -19.45 -2.12 15.96
N SER A 59 -20.09 -0.95 15.83
CA SER A 59 -20.92 -0.61 14.67
C SER A 59 -20.36 0.61 13.91
N GLY A 60 -20.60 0.70 12.60
CA GLY A 60 -20.08 1.77 11.74
C GLY A 60 -19.01 1.37 10.71
N GLY A 61 -18.44 0.16 10.83
CA GLY A 61 -17.43 -0.35 9.88
C GLY A 61 -16.11 0.44 9.90
N TYR A 62 -15.42 0.50 8.77
CA TYR A 62 -14.15 1.23 8.63
C TYR A 62 -14.29 2.79 8.64
N GLY A 63 -15.47 3.32 8.95
CA GLY A 63 -15.76 4.75 8.99
C GLY A 63 -15.43 5.43 10.32
N VAL A 64 -15.39 6.76 10.30
CA VAL A 64 -15.23 7.58 11.52
C VAL A 64 -16.50 7.47 12.37
N GLY A 65 -16.46 6.57 13.36
CA GLY A 65 -17.62 6.19 14.18
C GLY A 65 -17.59 4.74 14.70
N GLY A 66 -16.66 3.90 14.22
CA GLY A 66 -16.46 2.51 14.65
C GLY A 66 -16.05 2.32 16.11
N GLY A 67 -16.95 2.57 17.06
CA GLY A 67 -16.74 2.41 18.50
C GLY A 67 -17.42 1.17 19.09
N GLY A 68 -16.73 0.47 20.00
CA GLY A 68 -17.19 -0.78 20.61
C GLY A 68 -18.03 -0.59 21.89
N CYS A 69 -19.35 -0.71 21.77
CA CYS A 69 -20.22 -1.16 22.88
C CYS A 69 -21.50 -1.89 22.41
N GLY A 70 -21.73 -2.01 21.10
CA GLY A 70 -22.96 -2.50 20.49
C GLY A 70 -24.15 -1.53 20.56
N CYS A 71 -24.02 -0.42 21.28
CA CYS A 71 -25.08 0.54 21.53
C CYS A 71 -25.18 1.58 20.40
N ASN A 72 -26.10 1.35 19.47
CA ASN A 72 -26.60 2.36 18.52
C ASN A 72 -28.01 2.81 18.92
#